data_AF-A0A0M0H990-F1
#
_entry.id   AF-A0A0M0H990-F1
#
_cell.length_a   1.000
_cell.length_b   1.000
_cell.length_c   1.000
_cell.angle_alpha   90.00
_cell.angle_beta   90.00
_cell.angle_gamma   90.00
#
_symmetry.space_group_name_H-M   'P 1'
#
loop_
_entity.id
_entity.type
_entity.pdbx_description
1 polymer ?
#
loop_
_entity_poly.entity_id
_entity_poly.type
_entity_poly.pdbx_seq_one_letter_code
_entity_poly.pdbx_strand_id
1 'polypeptide(L)'
;MRWWKSKSGQIQKYTEQSDKKQESPAPFTGDFTFDLELVRQEIGHNSDVHFREFNIGRMSIRAALIFVDGLSDIDLIDQHIIKSLMSDFPQEYKKRKIFIKDSTLKEFVKNHILSISKVKEVHNTKDLALEVLTGSTALLIDGSVGVLILGITKGKTRNIEEPVSEALVRGPRIGFTEVLSDNTALLRRHGQNENLSLTKFQVGERAKKELIIAYIKDIADPGLVKEVK
;
A
#
# COMPACT_ATOMS: atom_id res chain seq x y z
N MET A 1 34.45 25.82 -58.05
CA MET A 1 33.76 24.51 -58.21
C MET A 1 33.84 23.78 -56.87
N ARG A 2 32.70 23.55 -56.22
CA ARG A 2 32.12 22.21 -55.89
C ARG A 2 33.11 21.29 -55.15
N TRP A 3 32.82 20.70 -53.99
CA TRP A 3 31.60 20.57 -53.19
C TRP A 3 31.99 19.96 -51.83
N TRP A 4 31.18 20.23 -50.83
CA TRP A 4 31.25 19.82 -49.44
C TRP A 4 30.27 18.65 -49.21
N LYS A 5 30.67 17.57 -48.49
CA LYS A 5 29.77 16.63 -47.78
C LYS A 5 30.57 15.97 -46.64
N SER A 6 30.39 16.41 -45.40
CA SER A 6 29.40 15.94 -44.41
C SER A 6 29.71 14.55 -43.84
N LYS A 7 30.30 14.55 -42.63
CA LYS A 7 30.22 13.48 -41.61
C LYS A 7 30.10 14.11 -40.21
N SER A 8 29.22 15.09 -40.09
CA SER A 8 28.79 15.68 -38.82
C SER A 8 27.29 15.48 -38.70
N GLY A 9 26.89 14.28 -38.26
CA GLY A 9 25.49 13.89 -38.20
C GLY A 9 25.32 12.52 -37.59
N GLN A 10 25.47 12.42 -36.26
CA GLN A 10 24.80 11.44 -35.38
C GLN A 10 25.29 11.57 -33.92
N ILE A 11 25.27 12.78 -33.36
CA ILE A 11 25.30 12.99 -31.90
C ILE A 11 24.37 14.17 -31.59
N GLN A 12 23.07 13.99 -31.86
CA GLN A 12 21.99 14.85 -31.39
C GLN A 12 20.67 14.18 -31.78
N LYS A 13 19.76 14.02 -30.81
CA LYS A 13 18.47 13.29 -30.84
C LYS A 13 18.49 11.87 -30.23
N TYR A 14 18.89 11.78 -28.98
CA TYR A 14 18.14 10.98 -27.99
C TYR A 14 17.58 11.95 -26.96
N THR A 15 16.56 12.68 -27.40
CA THR A 15 15.66 13.42 -26.52
C THR A 15 14.27 13.15 -27.07
N GLU A 16 13.92 11.87 -27.12
CA GLU A 16 12.53 11.48 -27.26
C GLU A 16 11.90 11.78 -25.91
N GLN A 17 11.11 12.85 -25.94
CA GLN A 17 10.14 13.20 -24.91
C GLN A 17 9.33 11.96 -24.59
N SER A 18 9.62 11.33 -23.45
CA SER A 18 8.63 10.55 -22.75
C SER A 18 7.61 11.53 -22.23
N ASP A 19 6.57 11.80 -23.03
CA ASP A 19 5.31 12.38 -22.56
C ASP A 19 4.72 11.43 -21.52
N LYS A 20 5.21 11.51 -20.28
CA LYS A 20 4.48 11.03 -19.12
C LYS A 20 3.25 11.93 -19.03
N LYS A 21 2.13 11.49 -19.62
CA LYS A 21 0.81 11.93 -19.16
C LYS A 21 0.82 11.76 -17.65
N GLN A 22 0.89 12.86 -16.92
CA GLN A 22 0.52 12.87 -15.52
C GLN A 22 -0.98 12.55 -15.51
N GLU A 23 -1.32 11.26 -15.43
CA GLU A 23 -2.68 10.85 -15.11
C GLU A 23 -3.05 11.51 -13.79
N SER A 24 -4.05 12.39 -13.84
CA SER A 24 -4.66 13.00 -12.67
C SER A 24 -5.06 11.87 -11.73
N PRO A 25 -4.75 11.99 -10.42
CA PRO A 25 -5.03 10.92 -9.47
C PRO A 25 -6.54 10.62 -9.46
N ALA A 26 -6.90 9.34 -9.62
CA ALA A 26 -8.29 8.92 -9.72
C ALA A 26 -9.02 9.21 -8.40
N PRO A 27 -10.09 10.03 -8.39
CA PRO A 27 -10.81 10.35 -7.18
C PRO A 27 -11.71 9.19 -6.75
N PHE A 28 -11.92 9.04 -5.44
CA PHE A 28 -12.89 8.10 -4.90
C PHE A 28 -14.32 8.57 -5.16
N THR A 29 -15.19 7.63 -5.54
CA THR A 29 -16.55 7.91 -5.99
C THR A 29 -17.59 7.61 -4.91
N GLY A 30 -17.24 6.78 -3.92
CA GLY A 30 -18.16 6.24 -2.94
C GLY A 30 -18.78 4.90 -3.34
N ASP A 31 -18.61 4.44 -4.59
CA ASP A 31 -18.96 3.08 -4.97
C ASP A 31 -17.86 2.12 -4.50
N PHE A 32 -18.18 1.26 -3.53
CA PHE A 32 -17.21 0.35 -2.95
C PHE A 32 -16.51 -0.56 -3.97
N THR A 33 -17.25 -1.07 -4.96
CA THR A 33 -16.71 -2.09 -5.87
C THR A 33 -15.74 -1.44 -6.85
N PHE A 34 -16.14 -0.28 -7.38
CA PHE A 34 -15.32 0.51 -8.28
C PHE A 34 -14.10 1.07 -7.56
N ASP A 35 -14.27 1.71 -6.40
CA ASP A 35 -13.18 2.31 -5.65
C ASP A 35 -12.17 1.26 -5.16
N LEU A 36 -12.63 0.08 -4.72
CA LEU A 36 -11.73 -1.01 -4.33
C LEU A 36 -10.92 -1.53 -5.52
N GLU A 37 -11.53 -1.67 -6.69
CA GLU A 37 -10.84 -2.09 -7.91
C GLU A 37 -9.79 -1.07 -8.36
N LEU A 38 -10.09 0.23 -8.25
CA LEU A 38 -9.11 1.28 -8.50
C LEU A 38 -7.88 1.15 -7.58
N VAL A 39 -8.08 0.85 -6.29
CA VAL A 39 -6.96 0.62 -5.35
C VAL A 39 -6.18 -0.65 -5.71
N ARG A 40 -6.88 -1.72 -6.14
CA ARG A 40 -6.22 -2.97 -6.59
C ARG A 40 -5.34 -2.72 -7.82
N GLN A 41 -5.78 -1.89 -8.74
CA GLN A 41 -4.99 -1.52 -9.92
C GLN A 41 -3.76 -0.68 -9.55
N GLU A 42 -3.91 0.26 -8.61
CA GLU A 42 -2.82 1.14 -8.18
C GLU A 42 -1.72 0.36 -7.43
N ILE A 43 -2.08 -0.35 -6.34
CA ILE A 43 -1.11 -0.95 -5.42
C ILE A 43 -1.23 -2.46 -5.24
N GLY A 44 -2.28 -3.10 -5.79
CA GLY A 44 -2.53 -4.53 -5.59
C GLY A 44 -1.54 -5.47 -6.28
N HIS A 45 -0.68 -4.95 -7.15
CA HIS A 45 0.45 -5.70 -7.72
C HIS A 45 1.55 -6.01 -6.69
N ASN A 46 1.55 -5.32 -5.55
CA ASN A 46 2.49 -5.55 -4.47
C ASN A 46 2.02 -6.72 -3.60
N SER A 47 2.84 -7.77 -3.52
CA SER A 47 2.49 -9.00 -2.83
C SER A 47 2.37 -8.89 -1.31
N ASP A 48 2.89 -7.82 -0.73
CA ASP A 48 2.82 -7.50 0.70
C ASP A 48 1.63 -6.58 1.05
N VAL A 49 0.85 -6.12 0.06
CA VAL A 49 -0.38 -5.36 0.29
C VAL A 49 -1.55 -6.35 0.48
N HIS A 50 -2.22 -6.25 1.63
CA HIS A 50 -3.37 -7.05 1.98
C HIS A 50 -4.66 -6.26 1.86
N PHE A 51 -5.67 -6.91 1.30
CA PHE A 51 -7.03 -6.40 1.21
C PHE A 51 -7.95 -7.33 2.01
N ARG A 52 -8.59 -6.80 3.05
CA ARG A 52 -9.52 -7.55 3.88
C ARG A 52 -10.90 -6.91 3.80
N GLU A 53 -11.79 -7.55 3.07
CA GLU A 53 -13.19 -7.15 2.93
C GLU A 53 -14.04 -7.71 4.08
N PHE A 54 -15.01 -6.94 4.57
CA PHE A 54 -15.92 -7.33 5.64
C PHE A 54 -17.18 -6.46 5.63
N ASN A 55 -18.19 -6.84 6.41
CA ASN A 55 -19.37 -6.01 6.64
C ASN A 55 -19.30 -5.34 8.01
N ILE A 56 -19.72 -4.08 8.09
CA ILE A 56 -19.75 -3.32 9.34
C ILE A 56 -20.96 -3.79 10.18
N GLY A 57 -20.70 -4.40 11.33
CA GLY A 57 -21.69 -4.97 12.23
C GLY A 57 -22.58 -5.97 11.49
N ARG A 58 -23.90 -5.86 11.73
CA ARG A 58 -24.95 -6.53 10.94
C ARG A 58 -25.61 -5.61 9.93
N MET A 59 -24.99 -4.47 9.68
CA MET A 59 -25.45 -3.53 8.65
C MET A 59 -24.86 -4.07 7.35
N SER A 60 -25.66 -4.22 6.30
CA SER A 60 -25.19 -4.72 4.99
C SER A 60 -24.30 -3.72 4.25
N ILE A 61 -23.45 -3.01 4.99
CA ILE A 61 -22.49 -2.01 4.51
C ILE A 61 -21.14 -2.69 4.41
N ARG A 62 -20.61 -2.73 3.20
CA ARG A 62 -19.29 -3.30 2.92
C ARG A 62 -18.20 -2.33 3.34
N ALA A 63 -17.09 -2.88 3.78
CA ALA A 63 -15.88 -2.16 4.08
C ALA A 63 -14.66 -3.01 3.71
N ALA A 64 -13.52 -2.34 3.47
CA ALA A 64 -12.26 -3.00 3.21
C ALA A 64 -11.16 -2.32 4.01
N LEU A 65 -10.33 -3.13 4.66
CA LEU A 65 -9.02 -2.68 5.13
C LEU A 65 -7.96 -2.96 4.07
N ILE A 66 -7.11 -1.98 3.83
CA ILE A 66 -5.93 -2.10 2.97
C ILE A 66 -4.70 -1.72 3.78
N PHE A 67 -3.73 -2.62 3.90
CA PHE A 67 -2.54 -2.43 4.72
C PHE A 67 -1.37 -3.24 4.17
N VAL A 68 -0.15 -2.95 4.61
CA VAL A 68 1.05 -3.70 4.23
C VAL A 68 1.50 -4.61 5.37
N ASP A 69 1.68 -5.91 5.07
CA ASP A 69 2.21 -6.87 6.04
C ASP A 69 3.66 -6.52 6.43
N GLY A 70 3.99 -6.71 7.70
CA GLY A 70 5.26 -6.28 8.31
C GLY A 70 5.37 -4.78 8.58
N LEU A 71 4.59 -3.91 7.93
CA LEU A 71 4.56 -2.46 8.22
C LEU A 71 3.44 -2.04 9.16
N SER A 72 2.26 -2.63 9.01
CA SER A 72 1.10 -2.32 9.86
C SER A 72 1.00 -3.27 11.06
N ASP A 73 0.46 -2.78 12.17
CA ASP A 73 0.31 -3.57 13.40
C ASP A 73 -0.98 -4.40 13.34
N ILE A 74 -0.87 -5.67 12.94
CA ILE A 74 -2.00 -6.55 12.70
C ILE A 74 -2.82 -6.79 13.98
N ASP A 75 -2.14 -6.94 15.13
CA ASP A 75 -2.82 -7.15 16.42
C ASP A 75 -3.70 -5.95 16.78
N LEU A 76 -3.19 -4.73 16.58
CA LEU A 76 -3.98 -3.52 16.81
C LEU A 76 -5.11 -3.36 15.78
N ILE A 77 -4.89 -3.72 14.52
CA ILE A 77 -5.95 -3.74 13.49
C ILE A 77 -7.08 -4.67 13.91
N ASP A 78 -6.76 -5.90 14.30
CA ASP A 78 -7.77 -6.90 14.66
C ASP A 78 -8.53 -6.49 15.93
N GLN A 79 -7.81 -6.04 16.96
CA GLN A 79 -8.41 -5.70 18.26
C GLN A 79 -9.19 -4.39 18.25
N HIS A 80 -8.72 -3.35 17.57
CA HIS A 80 -9.32 -2.02 17.64
C HIS A 80 -10.18 -1.65 16.43
N ILE A 81 -9.97 -2.29 15.28
CA ILE A 81 -10.67 -1.93 14.03
C ILE A 81 -11.67 -2.99 13.66
N ILE A 82 -11.19 -4.21 13.40
CA ILE A 82 -12.06 -5.31 12.98
C ILE A 82 -13.08 -5.62 14.06
N LYS A 83 -12.64 -5.83 15.30
CA LYS A 83 -13.56 -6.10 16.41
C LYS A 83 -14.57 -4.97 16.61
N SER A 84 -14.13 -3.71 16.59
CA SER A 84 -15.02 -2.54 16.81
C SER A 84 -16.04 -2.36 15.68
N LEU A 85 -15.63 -2.55 14.43
CA LEU A 85 -16.48 -2.36 13.27
C LEU A 85 -17.39 -3.56 12.99
N MET A 86 -16.99 -4.79 13.33
CA MET A 86 -17.83 -5.99 13.14
C MET A 86 -18.74 -6.27 14.35
N SER A 87 -18.55 -5.60 15.48
CA SER A 87 -19.43 -5.73 16.64
C SER A 87 -20.82 -5.15 16.36
N ASP A 88 -21.83 -5.69 17.04
CA ASP A 88 -23.19 -5.15 16.95
C ASP A 88 -23.26 -3.77 17.61
N PHE A 89 -23.63 -2.75 16.82
CA PHE A 89 -23.87 -1.43 17.37
C PHE A 89 -25.14 -1.41 18.25
N PRO A 90 -25.13 -0.67 19.37
CA PRO A 90 -26.31 -0.47 20.21
C PRO A 90 -27.53 -0.01 19.40
N GLN A 91 -28.72 -0.44 19.83
CA GLN A 91 -29.98 -0.18 19.12
C GLN A 91 -30.30 1.31 18.93
N GLU A 92 -29.75 2.17 19.77
CA GLU A 92 -29.87 3.63 19.66
C GLU A 92 -29.25 4.17 18.36
N TYR A 93 -28.19 3.54 17.87
CA TYR A 93 -27.57 3.88 16.58
C TYR A 93 -28.31 3.26 15.39
N LYS A 94 -28.99 2.12 15.59
CA LYS A 94 -29.81 1.43 14.57
C LYS A 94 -31.13 2.16 14.28
N LYS A 95 -31.73 2.85 15.27
CA LYS A 95 -32.99 3.61 15.13
C LYS A 95 -32.86 4.89 14.31
N ARG A 96 -31.63 5.40 14.15
CA ARG A 96 -31.33 6.50 13.25
C ARG A 96 -31.36 5.96 11.80
N LYS A 97 -32.48 6.14 11.08
CA LYS A 97 -32.56 6.06 9.60
C LYS A 97 -31.68 7.16 8.94
N ILE A 98 -30.40 7.28 9.33
CA ILE A 98 -29.54 8.45 9.06
C ILE A 98 -28.45 8.17 8.01
N PHE A 99 -28.32 6.93 7.51
CA PHE A 99 -27.36 6.59 6.47
C PHE A 99 -27.86 6.96 5.06
N ILE A 100 -28.44 8.15 4.88
CA ILE A 100 -28.92 8.67 3.58
C ILE A 100 -27.92 9.69 3.00
N LYS A 101 -26.77 9.90 3.64
CA LYS A 101 -25.71 10.76 3.08
C LYS A 101 -24.34 10.20 3.39
N ASP A 102 -23.57 10.01 2.33
CA ASP A 102 -22.23 9.39 2.32
C ASP A 102 -21.24 9.96 3.35
N SER A 103 -21.41 11.23 3.72
CA SER A 103 -20.56 11.90 4.72
C SER A 103 -20.85 11.47 6.16
N THR A 104 -22.07 11.06 6.51
CA THR A 104 -22.47 10.87 7.91
C THR A 104 -21.97 9.56 8.51
N LEU A 105 -21.87 8.49 7.71
CA LEU A 105 -21.40 7.19 8.18
C LEU A 105 -19.91 7.22 8.51
N LYS A 106 -19.09 7.71 7.58
CA LYS A 106 -17.65 7.79 7.75
C LYS A 106 -17.27 8.68 8.94
N GLU A 107 -17.94 9.81 9.11
CA GLU A 107 -17.77 10.67 10.30
C GLU A 107 -18.20 9.97 11.58
N PHE A 108 -19.31 9.24 11.56
CA PHE A 108 -19.76 8.46 12.70
C PHE A 108 -18.74 7.39 13.09
N VAL A 109 -18.25 6.61 12.12
CA VAL A 109 -17.20 5.61 12.31
C VAL A 109 -15.94 6.26 12.90
N LYS A 110 -15.46 7.34 12.29
CA LYS A 110 -14.28 8.09 12.74
C LYS A 110 -14.40 8.60 14.18
N ASN A 111 -15.54 9.17 14.55
CA ASN A 111 -15.69 9.90 15.81
C ASN A 111 -16.27 9.08 16.97
N HIS A 112 -16.97 7.97 16.68
CA HIS A 112 -17.72 7.22 17.70
C HIS A 112 -17.37 5.73 17.77
N ILE A 113 -16.78 5.16 16.72
CA ILE A 113 -16.46 3.73 16.68
C ILE A 113 -14.95 3.49 16.79
N LEU A 114 -14.16 4.21 16.01
CA LEU A 114 -12.71 4.01 15.97
C LEU A 114 -12.06 4.59 17.23
N SER A 115 -11.32 3.74 17.93
CA SER A 115 -10.51 4.13 19.10
C SER A 115 -9.05 4.37 18.70
N ILE A 116 -8.81 5.14 17.63
CA ILE A 116 -7.47 5.45 17.12
C ILE A 116 -7.22 6.96 17.21
N SER A 117 -6.01 7.35 17.63
CA SER A 117 -5.64 8.76 17.77
C SER A 117 -5.37 9.48 16.44
N LYS A 118 -4.71 8.82 15.49
CA LYS A 118 -4.35 9.39 14.18
C LYS A 118 -5.29 8.86 13.10
N VAL A 119 -6.24 9.69 12.71
CA VAL A 119 -7.15 9.44 11.58
C VAL A 119 -7.15 10.64 10.66
N LYS A 120 -6.85 10.42 9.39
CA LYS A 120 -7.01 11.43 8.34
C LYS A 120 -7.81 10.86 7.18
N GLU A 121 -8.11 11.70 6.21
CA GLU A 121 -8.90 11.34 5.05
C GLU A 121 -8.13 11.66 3.77
N VAL A 122 -8.23 10.77 2.78
CA VAL A 122 -7.69 10.96 1.44
C VAL A 122 -8.78 10.78 0.41
N HIS A 123 -8.66 11.47 -0.72
CA HIS A 123 -9.73 11.53 -1.74
C HIS A 123 -9.34 10.93 -3.09
N ASN A 124 -8.12 10.40 -3.21
CA ASN A 124 -7.65 9.79 -4.44
C ASN A 124 -6.73 8.59 -4.17
N THR A 125 -6.56 7.76 -5.19
CA THR A 125 -5.79 6.51 -5.11
C THR A 125 -4.31 6.72 -4.85
N LYS A 126 -3.69 7.78 -5.37
CA LYS A 126 -2.24 8.03 -5.21
C LYS A 126 -1.89 8.41 -3.77
N ASP A 127 -2.68 9.29 -3.17
CA ASP A 127 -2.51 9.65 -1.76
C ASP A 127 -2.75 8.44 -0.85
N LEU A 128 -3.74 7.59 -1.17
CA LEU A 128 -3.95 6.34 -0.46
C LEU A 128 -2.74 5.40 -0.59
N ALA A 129 -2.23 5.23 -1.82
CA ALA A 129 -1.08 4.37 -2.10
C ALA A 129 0.13 4.80 -1.28
N LEU A 130 0.46 6.09 -1.28
CA LEU A 130 1.57 6.63 -0.51
C LEU A 130 1.45 6.30 0.99
N GLU A 131 0.26 6.48 1.56
CA GLU A 131 0.02 6.23 2.98
C GLU A 131 0.08 4.75 3.34
N VAL A 132 -0.51 3.88 2.52
CA VAL A 132 -0.54 2.44 2.77
C VAL A 132 0.86 1.84 2.60
N LEU A 133 1.58 2.20 1.54
CA LEU A 133 2.92 1.69 1.27
C LEU A 133 3.98 2.21 2.27
N THR A 134 3.65 3.23 3.07
CA THR A 134 4.47 3.71 4.20
C THR A 134 4.02 3.17 5.56
N GLY A 135 2.99 2.33 5.58
CA GLY A 135 2.61 1.50 6.73
C GLY A 135 1.31 1.90 7.42
N SER A 136 0.62 2.95 6.96
CA SER A 136 -0.72 3.26 7.44
C SER A 136 -1.72 2.20 6.97
N THR A 137 -2.85 2.10 7.66
CA THR A 137 -3.97 1.24 7.25
C THR A 137 -5.08 2.09 6.66
N ALA A 138 -5.52 1.79 5.44
CA ALA A 138 -6.66 2.44 4.83
C ALA A 138 -7.96 1.67 5.14
N LEU A 139 -9.04 2.40 5.41
CA LEU A 139 -10.40 1.89 5.63
C LEU A 139 -11.34 2.52 4.60
N LEU A 140 -11.70 1.73 3.59
CA LEU A 140 -12.71 2.04 2.59
C LEU A 140 -14.08 1.59 3.10
N ILE A 141 -15.10 2.45 2.97
CA ILE A 141 -16.47 2.19 3.44
C ILE A 141 -17.43 2.44 2.28
N ASP A 142 -18.35 1.50 2.04
CA ASP A 142 -19.35 1.62 0.98
C ASP A 142 -20.26 2.84 1.19
N GLY A 143 -20.51 3.56 0.10
CA GLY A 143 -21.25 4.82 0.11
C GLY A 143 -20.50 5.95 0.82
N SER A 144 -19.17 6.01 0.80
CA SER A 144 -18.41 7.13 1.36
C SER A 144 -17.40 7.66 0.35
N VAL A 145 -17.56 8.92 -0.06
CA VAL A 145 -16.54 9.60 -0.88
C VAL A 145 -15.28 9.79 -0.04
N GLY A 146 -14.15 9.20 -0.47
CA GLY A 146 -12.88 9.26 0.25
C GLY A 146 -12.65 8.12 1.23
N VAL A 147 -11.39 7.96 1.65
CA VAL A 147 -10.92 6.82 2.44
C VAL A 147 -10.29 7.31 3.74
N LEU A 148 -10.58 6.63 4.84
CA LEU A 148 -9.96 6.91 6.13
C LEU A 148 -8.57 6.26 6.20
N ILE A 149 -7.56 7.04 6.53
CA ILE A 149 -6.20 6.56 6.80
C ILE A 149 -5.99 6.53 8.31
N LEU A 150 -5.70 5.33 8.80
CA LEU A 150 -5.53 4.99 10.20
C LEU A 150 -4.04 4.82 10.48
N GLY A 151 -3.49 5.62 11.39
CA GLY A 151 -2.08 5.60 11.76
C GLY A 151 -1.70 4.43 12.67
N ILE A 152 -2.00 3.19 12.24
CA ILE A 152 -1.68 1.95 12.93
C ILE A 152 -0.44 1.33 12.28
N THR A 153 0.73 1.84 12.63
CA THR A 153 2.01 1.31 12.16
C THR A 153 2.58 0.34 13.19
N LYS A 154 3.19 -0.75 12.72
CA LYS A 154 3.94 -1.69 13.55
C LYS A 154 5.10 -0.91 14.19
N GLY A 155 4.96 -0.58 15.47
CA GLY A 155 6.03 0.01 16.27
C GLY A 155 7.25 -0.93 16.26
N LYS A 156 8.45 -0.40 16.46
CA LYS A 156 9.69 -1.21 16.48
C LYS A 156 9.61 -2.29 17.57
N THR A 157 9.14 -3.48 17.23
CA THR A 157 9.34 -4.69 18.04
C THR A 157 10.70 -5.27 17.68
N ARG A 158 11.75 -4.68 18.29
CA ARG A 158 12.90 -5.34 18.94
C ARG A 158 14.22 -4.57 18.78
N ASN A 159 15.03 -4.69 19.83
CA ASN A 159 16.46 -4.46 19.86
C ASN A 159 17.08 -5.17 18.65
N ILE A 160 17.65 -4.40 17.73
CA ILE A 160 18.39 -4.95 16.60
C ILE A 160 19.71 -5.41 17.18
N GLU A 161 19.81 -6.70 17.54
CA GLU A 161 21.09 -7.29 17.90
C GLU A 161 21.92 -7.51 16.64
N GLU A 162 23.21 -7.25 16.78
CA GLU A 162 24.18 -7.40 15.71
C GLU A 162 24.33 -8.82 15.22
N PRO A 163 24.51 -9.02 13.90
CA PRO A 163 25.22 -10.19 13.44
C PRO A 163 26.65 -10.13 13.99
N VAL A 164 27.02 -11.11 14.80
CA VAL A 164 28.38 -11.26 15.35
C VAL A 164 29.30 -11.86 14.28
N SER A 165 29.53 -11.13 13.19
CA SER A 165 30.74 -11.35 12.39
C SER A 165 31.06 -10.13 11.53
N GLU A 166 32.29 -9.64 11.74
CA GLU A 166 33.02 -8.62 10.98
C GLU A 166 32.93 -7.17 11.49
N ALA A 167 34.10 -6.54 11.60
CA ALA A 167 34.31 -5.22 12.18
C ALA A 167 33.81 -4.11 11.23
N LEU A 168 32.99 -3.21 11.76
CA LEU A 168 32.35 -2.13 10.98
C LEU A 168 33.33 -1.07 10.48
N VAL A 169 33.11 -0.59 9.24
CA VAL A 169 33.71 0.66 8.74
C VAL A 169 32.69 1.80 8.57
N ARG A 170 31.36 1.57 8.40
CA ARG A 170 30.25 2.57 8.56
C ARG A 170 28.86 2.00 8.13
N GLY A 171 27.76 2.38 8.82
CA GLY A 171 26.35 2.14 8.42
C GLY A 171 25.44 1.59 9.55
N PRO A 172 24.11 1.81 9.52
CA PRO A 172 23.19 1.21 10.50
C PRO A 172 23.15 -0.33 10.35
N ARG A 173 23.25 -1.06 11.47
CA ARG A 173 23.10 -2.52 11.56
C ARG A 173 21.63 -2.90 11.33
N ILE A 174 21.22 -3.11 10.08
CA ILE A 174 19.90 -3.65 9.74
C ILE A 174 20.11 -4.83 8.80
N GLY A 175 19.86 -6.04 9.30
CA GLY A 175 19.98 -7.29 8.54
C GLY A 175 18.62 -7.89 8.24
N PHE A 176 18.55 -8.70 7.18
CA PHE A 176 17.38 -9.54 6.92
C PHE A 176 17.29 -10.70 7.91
N THR A 177 16.06 -11.16 8.15
CA THR A 177 15.73 -12.35 8.96
C THR A 177 15.15 -13.45 8.07
N GLU A 178 14.72 -14.55 8.67
CA GLU A 178 13.98 -15.63 8.01
C GLU A 178 12.54 -15.27 7.64
N VAL A 179 11.99 -14.18 8.19
CA VAL A 179 10.59 -13.76 8.00
C VAL A 179 10.49 -12.80 6.80
N LEU A 180 9.85 -13.24 5.72
CA LEU A 180 9.73 -12.47 4.48
C LEU A 180 9.04 -11.11 4.68
N SER A 181 7.98 -11.03 5.48
CA SER A 181 7.22 -9.79 5.69
C SER A 181 8.01 -8.74 6.48
N ASP A 182 8.82 -9.16 7.44
CA ASP A 182 9.73 -8.24 8.13
C ASP A 182 10.81 -7.73 7.15
N ASN A 183 11.32 -8.59 6.26
CA ASN A 183 12.32 -8.19 5.25
C ASN A 183 11.75 -7.21 4.20
N THR A 184 10.53 -7.42 3.70
CA THR A 184 9.88 -6.47 2.77
C THR A 184 9.56 -5.15 3.46
N ALA A 185 9.15 -5.19 4.72
CA ALA A 185 8.97 -4.00 5.55
C ALA A 185 10.28 -3.22 5.74
N LEU A 186 11.42 -3.90 5.91
CA LEU A 186 12.74 -3.25 5.94
C LEU A 186 13.04 -2.52 4.64
N LEU A 187 12.79 -3.16 3.48
CA LEU A 187 12.97 -2.52 2.16
C LEU A 187 12.09 -1.27 2.01
N ARG A 188 10.81 -1.35 2.39
CA ARG A 188 9.90 -0.20 2.31
C ARG A 188 10.31 0.95 3.23
N ARG A 189 10.77 0.65 4.46
CA ARG A 189 11.24 1.67 5.41
C ARG A 189 12.50 2.39 4.94
N HIS A 190 13.42 1.67 4.31
CA HIS A 190 14.65 2.25 3.76
C HIS A 190 14.41 3.02 2.46
N GLY A 191 13.47 2.52 1.64
CA GLY A 191 13.24 3.01 0.29
C GLY A 191 12.21 4.12 0.15
N GLN A 192 11.25 4.28 1.08
CA GLN A 192 10.10 5.22 1.00
C GLN A 192 9.71 5.63 -0.43
N ASN A 193 9.53 4.62 -1.30
CA ASN A 193 9.32 4.81 -2.73
C ASN A 193 8.11 4.00 -3.15
N GLU A 194 7.09 4.68 -3.65
CA GLU A 194 5.85 4.10 -4.17
C GLU A 194 6.09 3.19 -5.39
N ASN A 195 7.17 3.42 -6.14
CA ASN A 195 7.56 2.59 -7.29
C ASN A 195 8.30 1.31 -6.88
N LEU A 196 8.58 1.09 -5.60
CA LEU A 196 9.10 -0.20 -5.13
C LEU A 196 8.01 -1.26 -5.27
N SER A 197 8.22 -2.15 -6.23
CA SER A 197 7.36 -3.28 -6.54
C SER A 197 7.90 -4.55 -5.89
N LEU A 198 7.03 -5.27 -5.19
CA LEU A 198 7.32 -6.56 -4.58
C LEU A 198 6.41 -7.61 -5.22
N THR A 199 6.99 -8.59 -5.93
CA THR A 199 6.22 -9.66 -6.58
C THR A 199 6.58 -11.01 -5.97
N LYS A 200 5.56 -11.75 -5.51
CA LYS A 200 5.72 -13.06 -4.87
C LYS A 200 5.67 -14.20 -5.90
N PHE A 201 6.55 -15.18 -5.71
CA PHE A 201 6.65 -16.40 -6.51
C PHE A 201 6.73 -17.62 -5.61
N GLN A 202 6.34 -18.76 -6.17
CA GLN A 202 6.53 -20.06 -5.52
C GLN A 202 7.40 -20.94 -6.41
N VAL A 203 8.56 -21.32 -5.92
CA VAL A 203 9.56 -22.10 -6.69
C VAL A 203 9.87 -23.43 -6.01
N GLY A 204 10.52 -24.33 -6.74
CA GLY A 204 10.94 -25.64 -6.24
C GLY A 204 10.04 -26.78 -6.71
N GLU A 205 10.63 -27.95 -6.93
CA GLU A 205 9.93 -29.13 -7.45
C GLU A 205 9.39 -30.01 -6.32
N ARG A 206 10.26 -30.38 -5.36
CA ARG A 206 9.92 -31.26 -4.22
C ARG A 206 9.45 -30.49 -2.99
N ALA A 207 10.09 -29.36 -2.70
CA ALA A 207 9.71 -28.47 -1.61
C ALA A 207 9.45 -27.08 -2.19
N LYS A 208 8.18 -26.66 -2.14
CA LYS A 208 7.77 -25.34 -2.61
C LYS A 208 8.25 -24.28 -1.62
N LYS A 209 8.98 -23.28 -2.11
CA LYS A 209 9.47 -22.15 -1.34
C LYS A 209 8.88 -20.86 -1.88
N GLU A 210 8.54 -19.96 -0.98
CA GLU A 210 8.10 -18.61 -1.34
C GLU A 210 9.32 -17.71 -1.55
N LEU A 211 9.30 -16.94 -2.63
CA LEU A 211 10.31 -15.94 -2.96
C LEU A 211 9.62 -14.62 -3.28
N ILE A 212 10.33 -13.52 -3.04
CA ILE A 212 9.88 -12.18 -3.40
C ILE A 212 10.95 -11.54 -4.28
N ILE A 213 10.55 -11.09 -5.46
CA ILE A 213 11.37 -10.25 -6.33
C ILE A 213 11.03 -8.80 -6.01
N ALA A 214 12.04 -8.04 -5.60
CA ALA A 214 11.94 -6.62 -5.31
C ALA A 214 12.65 -5.79 -6.38
N TYR A 215 11.98 -4.79 -6.94
CA TYR A 215 12.56 -3.89 -7.94
C TYR A 215 11.85 -2.54 -7.94
N ILE A 216 12.53 -1.50 -8.43
CA ILE A 216 11.93 -0.18 -8.61
C ILE A 216 11.42 -0.06 -10.05
N LYS A 217 10.10 0.06 -10.24
CA LYS A 217 9.42 -0.10 -11.53
C LYS A 217 9.88 0.89 -12.61
N ASP A 218 10.27 2.10 -12.23
CA ASP A 218 10.71 3.16 -13.15
C ASP A 218 12.24 3.21 -13.35
N ILE A 219 12.99 2.32 -12.68
CA ILE A 219 14.46 2.23 -12.79
C ILE A 219 14.88 0.91 -13.44
N ALA A 220 14.23 -0.20 -13.06
CA ALA A 220 14.59 -1.52 -13.55
C ALA A 220 14.16 -1.73 -15.01
N ASP A 221 15.01 -2.36 -15.82
CA ASP A 221 14.67 -2.76 -17.18
C ASP A 221 13.53 -3.79 -17.17
N PRO A 222 12.37 -3.50 -17.79
CA PRO A 222 11.25 -4.43 -17.85
C PRO A 222 11.60 -5.77 -18.52
N GLY A 223 12.52 -5.77 -19.49
CA GLY A 223 12.99 -6.99 -20.17
C GLY A 223 13.71 -7.92 -19.20
N LEU A 224 14.64 -7.37 -18.42
CA LEU A 224 15.37 -8.12 -17.38
C LEU A 224 14.44 -8.61 -16.26
N VAL A 225 13.51 -7.76 -15.80
CA VAL A 225 12.52 -8.18 -14.79
C VAL A 225 11.69 -9.37 -15.31
N LYS A 226 11.33 -9.38 -16.59
CA LYS A 226 10.59 -10.50 -17.20
C LYS A 226 11.44 -11.75 -17.35
N GLU A 227 12.73 -11.62 -17.63
CA GLU A 227 13.65 -12.76 -17.72
C GLU A 227 13.89 -13.44 -16.37
N VAL A 228 13.92 -12.68 -15.27
CA VAL A 228 14.10 -13.19 -13.91
C VAL A 228 12.83 -13.87 -13.37
N LYS A 229 11.64 -13.44 -13.81
CA LYS A 229 10.34 -13.98 -13.40
C LYS A 229 10.03 -15.32 -14.08
#